data_AF-A0A841VQ68-F1
#
_entry.id   AF-A0A841VQ68-F1
#
_cell.length_a   1.000
_cell.length_b   1.000
_cell.length_c   1.000
_cell.angle_alpha   90.00
_cell.angle_beta   90.00
_cell.angle_gamma   90.00
#
_symmetry.space_group_name_H-M   'P 1'
#
loop_
_entity.id
_entity.type
_entity.pdbx_description
1 polymer ?
#
loop_
_entity_poly.entity_id
_entity_poly.type
_entity_poly.pdbx_seq_one_letter_code
_entity_poly.pdbx_strand_id
1 'polypeptide(L)'
;MNFSEVIAQIDVETERLGWTREQEREHLKRNYGKRARTLLTELELLDFLQYLYLVSQPTPTLHEILIAKIKVEMQRLDWITDQGQEHLKNYYEKRSLTLLTEVELLDFLQYLVSQPTPPLEILIAKINVETERLGWTTEQRQKRVKNYYEKRSLSLLTEFELLHFLQYLAPQSASPTLHEILIAKIKVEMQRLGWTREQEREHLKKNYGKRSRTLLTEVELLDFLQYLTPQATPTLDEISDPLAGFE
;
A
#
# COMPACT_ATOMS: atom_id res chain seq x y z
N MET A 1 -22.70 8.88 -10.55
CA MET A 1 -22.79 7.81 -9.53
C MET A 1 -23.69 8.33 -8.41
N ASN A 2 -24.48 7.50 -7.74
CA ASN A 2 -25.36 7.97 -6.66
C ASN A 2 -24.64 7.82 -5.31
N PHE A 3 -24.57 8.90 -4.53
CA PHE A 3 -23.92 8.95 -3.21
C PHE A 3 -24.42 7.87 -2.24
N SER A 4 -25.70 7.49 -2.35
CA SER A 4 -26.32 6.43 -1.54
C SER A 4 -25.87 5.03 -1.96
N GLU A 5 -25.51 4.83 -3.22
CA GLU A 5 -25.05 3.55 -3.76
C GLU A 5 -23.63 3.25 -3.28
N VAL A 6 -22.74 4.26 -3.30
CA VAL A 6 -21.37 4.15 -2.78
C VAL A 6 -21.36 3.85 -1.29
N ILE A 7 -22.22 4.49 -0.48
CA ILE A 7 -22.35 4.20 0.95
C ILE A 7 -22.76 2.74 1.20
N ALA A 8 -23.78 2.25 0.48
CA ALA A 8 -24.26 0.88 0.60
C ALA A 8 -23.19 -0.15 0.20
N GLN A 9 -22.37 0.20 -0.80
CA GLN A 9 -21.27 -0.66 -1.25
C GLN A 9 -20.13 -0.71 -0.21
N ILE A 10 -19.84 0.41 0.46
CA ILE A 10 -18.91 0.45 1.60
C ILE A 10 -19.46 -0.41 2.76
N ASP A 11 -20.76 -0.39 3.03
CA ASP A 11 -21.37 -1.27 4.04
C ASP A 11 -21.08 -2.75 3.74
N VAL A 12 -21.33 -3.18 2.50
CA VAL A 12 -21.06 -4.56 2.06
C VAL A 12 -19.58 -4.92 2.22
N GLU A 13 -18.66 -4.06 1.79
CA GLU A 13 -17.23 -4.37 1.86
C GLU A 13 -16.69 -4.33 3.31
N THR A 14 -17.17 -3.40 4.15
CA THR A 14 -16.78 -3.38 5.58
C THR A 14 -17.29 -4.59 6.34
N GLU A 15 -18.50 -5.07 6.04
CA GLU A 15 -19.06 -6.30 6.60
C GLU A 15 -18.26 -7.53 6.15
N ARG A 16 -17.96 -7.62 4.85
CA ARG A 16 -17.15 -8.71 4.28
C ARG A 16 -15.75 -8.79 4.89
N LEU A 17 -15.17 -7.65 5.21
CA LEU A 17 -13.85 -7.54 5.86
C LEU A 17 -13.89 -7.71 7.38
N GLY A 18 -15.06 -7.84 8.00
CA GLY A 18 -15.21 -7.89 9.44
C GLY A 18 -14.74 -6.62 10.15
N TRP A 19 -14.81 -5.46 9.50
CA TRP A 19 -14.41 -4.20 10.09
C TRP A 19 -15.38 -3.76 11.18
N THR A 20 -14.83 -3.41 12.33
CA THR A 20 -15.57 -2.77 13.41
C THR A 20 -15.77 -1.28 13.12
N ARG A 21 -16.84 -0.70 13.68
CA ARG A 21 -17.10 0.75 13.61
C ARG A 21 -15.96 1.61 14.17
N GLU A 22 -15.14 1.06 15.07
CA GLU A 22 -13.95 1.76 15.59
C GLU A 22 -12.82 1.79 14.57
N GLN A 23 -12.54 0.66 13.92
CA GLN A 23 -11.50 0.55 12.88
C GLN A 23 -11.81 1.46 11.70
N GLU A 24 -13.07 1.49 11.29
CA GLU A 24 -13.53 2.38 10.24
C GLU A 24 -13.34 3.84 10.64
N ARG A 25 -13.80 4.24 11.84
CA ARG A 25 -13.68 5.61 12.32
C ARG A 25 -12.22 6.08 12.42
N GLU A 26 -11.34 5.21 12.91
CA GLU A 26 -9.90 5.53 13.00
C GLU A 26 -9.28 5.64 11.61
N HIS A 27 -9.65 4.79 10.65
CA HIS A 27 -9.23 4.95 9.25
C HIS A 27 -9.70 6.29 8.67
N LEU A 28 -10.99 6.63 8.83
CA LEU A 28 -11.53 7.88 8.31
C LEU A 28 -10.87 9.11 8.94
N LYS A 29 -10.60 9.05 10.24
CA LYS A 29 -9.97 10.13 10.99
C LYS A 29 -8.51 10.29 10.60
N ARG A 30 -7.80 9.18 10.39
CA ARG A 30 -6.38 9.18 10.01
C ARG A 30 -6.17 9.65 8.58
N ASN A 31 -7.02 9.22 7.64
CA ASN A 31 -6.79 9.43 6.21
C ASN A 31 -7.53 10.65 5.65
N TYR A 32 -8.67 11.03 6.25
CA TYR A 32 -9.49 12.15 5.78
C TYR A 32 -9.74 13.22 6.84
N GLY A 33 -9.24 13.04 8.07
CA GLY A 33 -9.52 13.94 9.19
C GLY A 33 -10.98 13.93 9.66
N LYS A 34 -11.78 12.95 9.21
CA LYS A 34 -13.24 12.92 9.37
C LYS A 34 -13.67 11.71 10.18
N ARG A 35 -14.74 11.85 10.96
CA ARG A 35 -15.20 10.79 11.89
C ARG A 35 -16.35 9.94 11.35
N ALA A 36 -16.90 10.29 10.20
CA ALA A 36 -18.07 9.61 9.64
C ALA A 36 -18.07 9.71 8.11
N ARG A 37 -18.60 8.67 7.45
CA ARG A 37 -18.73 8.60 5.99
C ARG A 37 -19.58 9.75 5.41
N THR A 38 -20.60 10.18 6.15
CA THR A 38 -21.48 11.30 5.76
C THR A 38 -20.76 12.65 5.68
N LEU A 39 -19.58 12.76 6.30
CA LEU A 39 -18.73 13.95 6.24
C LEU A 39 -17.72 13.89 5.08
N LEU A 40 -17.57 12.72 4.46
CA LEU A 40 -16.72 12.55 3.28
C LEU A 40 -17.40 13.22 2.08
N THR A 41 -16.57 13.79 1.22
CA THR A 41 -16.95 14.19 -0.13
C THR A 41 -17.10 12.94 -0.99
N GLU A 42 -17.75 13.06 -2.15
CA GLU A 42 -17.95 11.93 -3.07
C GLU A 42 -16.62 11.26 -3.46
N LEU A 43 -15.56 12.06 -3.65
CA LEU A 43 -14.22 11.58 -3.97
C LEU A 43 -13.58 10.79 -2.82
N GLU A 44 -13.68 11.28 -1.58
CA GLU A 44 -13.15 10.56 -0.41
C GLU A 44 -13.95 9.28 -0.11
N LEU A 45 -15.24 9.27 -0.44
CA LEU A 45 -16.11 8.10 -0.34
C LEU A 45 -15.71 7.02 -1.33
N LEU A 46 -15.44 7.41 -2.59
CA LEU A 46 -14.94 6.51 -3.62
C LEU A 46 -13.53 5.99 -3.30
N ASP A 47 -12.66 6.85 -2.76
CA ASP A 47 -11.31 6.49 -2.31
C ASP A 47 -11.38 5.45 -1.16
N PHE A 48 -12.25 5.69 -0.18
CA PHE A 48 -12.46 4.72 0.89
C PHE A 48 -13.04 3.40 0.39
N LEU A 49 -14.01 3.44 -0.53
CA LEU A 49 -14.55 2.24 -1.15
C LEU A 49 -13.48 1.47 -1.96
N GLN A 50 -12.62 2.18 -2.68
CA GLN A 50 -11.51 1.58 -3.43
C GLN A 50 -10.51 0.90 -2.49
N TYR A 51 -10.18 1.53 -1.36
CA TYR A 51 -9.37 0.92 -0.31
C TYR A 51 -10.01 -0.37 0.21
N LEU A 52 -11.31 -0.36 0.51
CA LEU A 52 -12.00 -1.57 0.97
C LEU A 52 -12.00 -2.67 -0.09
N TYR A 53 -12.23 -2.33 -1.36
CA TYR A 53 -12.15 -3.28 -2.47
C TYR A 53 -10.78 -3.95 -2.58
N LEU A 54 -9.69 -3.19 -2.43
CA LEU A 54 -8.34 -3.72 -2.44
C LEU A 54 -8.09 -4.72 -1.31
N VAL A 55 -8.72 -4.51 -0.16
CA VAL A 55 -8.58 -5.39 1.00
C VAL A 55 -9.55 -6.59 0.93
N SER A 56 -10.68 -6.47 0.21
CA SER A 56 -11.82 -7.41 0.21
C SER A 56 -11.82 -8.47 -0.90
N GLN A 57 -11.15 -8.26 -2.03
CA GLN A 57 -11.01 -9.28 -3.08
C GLN A 57 -10.25 -10.53 -2.57
N PRO A 58 -10.43 -11.74 -3.16
CA PRO A 58 -9.41 -12.78 -3.06
C PRO A 58 -8.10 -12.10 -3.43
N THR A 59 -7.20 -12.08 -2.47
CA THR A 59 -6.20 -11.03 -2.36
C THR A 59 -5.35 -10.95 -3.62
N PRO A 60 -4.99 -9.76 -4.15
CA PRO A 60 -3.84 -9.69 -5.02
C PRO A 60 -2.68 -10.39 -4.31
N THR A 61 -2.15 -11.41 -4.97
CA THR A 61 -1.06 -12.21 -4.39
C THR A 61 0.10 -11.27 -4.06
N LEU A 62 0.94 -11.65 -3.09
CA LEU A 62 2.12 -10.85 -2.78
C LEU A 62 2.93 -10.55 -4.06
N HIS A 63 3.02 -11.55 -4.94
CA HIS A 63 3.49 -11.43 -6.31
C HIS A 63 2.89 -10.25 -7.09
N GLU A 64 1.57 -10.09 -7.14
CA GLU A 64 0.90 -8.98 -7.85
C GLU A 64 1.19 -7.62 -7.21
N ILE A 65 1.27 -7.55 -5.88
CA ILE A 65 1.62 -6.33 -5.14
C ILE A 65 3.06 -5.90 -5.47
N LEU A 66 4.00 -6.84 -5.46
CA LEU A 66 5.40 -6.56 -5.78
C LEU A 66 5.57 -6.11 -7.23
N ILE A 67 4.86 -6.73 -8.18
CA ILE A 67 4.84 -6.29 -9.57
C ILE A 67 4.35 -4.85 -9.70
N ALA A 68 3.27 -4.49 -9.00
CA ALA A 68 2.76 -3.13 -9.02
C ALA A 68 3.78 -2.12 -8.47
N LYS A 69 4.43 -2.45 -7.35
CA LYS A 69 5.45 -1.58 -6.73
C LYS A 69 6.70 -1.44 -7.60
N ILE A 70 7.17 -2.53 -8.20
CA ILE A 70 8.29 -2.50 -9.16
C ILE A 70 7.98 -1.57 -10.33
N LYS A 71 6.76 -1.61 -10.87
CA LYS A 71 6.35 -0.68 -11.93
C LYS A 71 6.43 0.79 -11.49
N VAL A 72 6.06 1.08 -10.24
CA VAL A 72 6.18 2.43 -9.67
C VAL A 72 7.65 2.86 -9.53
N GLU A 73 8.52 1.98 -9.02
CA GLU A 73 9.95 2.31 -8.87
C GLU A 73 10.68 2.43 -10.22
N MET A 74 10.30 1.63 -11.21
CA MET A 74 10.77 1.82 -12.58
C MET A 74 10.36 3.19 -13.12
N GLN A 75 9.11 3.61 -12.90
CA GLN A 75 8.65 4.95 -13.28
C GLN A 75 9.43 6.06 -12.55
N ARG A 76 9.74 5.88 -11.26
CA ARG A 76 10.58 6.81 -10.47
C ARG A 76 11.92 7.07 -11.15
N LEU A 77 12.52 6.01 -11.69
CA LEU A 77 13.83 6.04 -12.35
C LEU A 77 13.77 6.38 -13.84
N ASP A 78 12.59 6.70 -14.38
CA ASP A 78 12.38 6.89 -15.82
C ASP A 78 12.73 5.64 -16.66
N TRP A 79 12.68 4.46 -16.04
CA TRP A 79 12.88 3.21 -16.75
C TRP A 79 11.70 2.96 -17.69
N ILE A 80 11.95 3.15 -18.98
CA ILE A 80 11.06 2.72 -20.04
C ILE A 80 11.05 1.19 -20.15
N THR A 81 10.02 0.64 -20.81
CA THR A 81 9.77 -0.80 -20.94
C THR A 81 11.02 -1.60 -21.33
N ASP A 82 11.87 -1.03 -22.19
CA ASP A 82 13.09 -1.68 -22.69
C ASP A 82 14.15 -1.92 -21.61
N GLN A 83 14.39 -0.95 -20.72
CA GLN A 83 15.37 -1.08 -19.63
C GLN A 83 14.93 -2.10 -18.59
N GLY A 84 13.64 -2.10 -18.24
CA GLY A 84 13.06 -3.12 -17.37
C GLY A 84 13.22 -4.51 -17.97
N GLN A 85 12.79 -4.70 -19.22
CA GLN A 85 12.89 -6.00 -19.91
C GLN A 85 14.34 -6.47 -20.05
N GLU A 86 15.28 -5.58 -20.35
CA GLU A 86 16.69 -5.91 -20.46
C GLU A 86 17.29 -6.32 -19.12
N HIS A 87 16.93 -5.63 -18.03
CA HIS A 87 17.34 -6.03 -16.67
C HIS A 87 16.78 -7.41 -16.31
N LEU A 88 15.49 -7.66 -16.59
CA LEU A 88 14.87 -8.98 -16.33
C LEU A 88 15.57 -10.10 -17.10
N LYS A 89 15.92 -9.84 -18.36
CA LYS A 89 16.61 -10.80 -19.22
C LYS A 89 18.04 -11.06 -18.75
N ASN A 90 18.77 -10.02 -18.35
CA ASN A 90 20.20 -10.13 -18.05
C ASN A 90 20.48 -10.68 -16.65
N TYR A 91 19.63 -10.39 -15.66
CA TYR A 91 19.87 -10.76 -14.26
C TYR A 91 19.04 -11.96 -13.78
N TYR A 92 17.86 -12.18 -14.37
CA TYR A 92 16.94 -13.25 -13.97
C TYR A 92 16.61 -14.23 -15.11
N GLU A 93 17.17 -14.01 -16.30
CA GLU A 93 16.88 -14.79 -17.52
C GLU A 93 15.38 -14.86 -17.89
N LYS A 94 14.59 -13.86 -17.46
CA LYS A 94 13.13 -13.81 -17.60
C LYS A 94 12.68 -12.62 -18.45
N ARG A 95 11.56 -12.77 -19.15
CA ARG A 95 11.04 -11.75 -20.09
C ARG A 95 9.92 -10.88 -19.51
N SER A 96 9.40 -11.23 -18.34
CA SER A 96 8.25 -10.56 -17.73
C SER A 96 8.34 -10.61 -16.22
N LEU A 97 7.87 -9.54 -15.57
CA LEU A 97 7.73 -9.46 -14.12
C LEU A 97 6.83 -10.58 -13.57
N THR A 98 5.83 -10.99 -14.35
CA THR A 98 4.92 -12.08 -13.95
C THR A 98 5.59 -13.45 -13.84
N LEU A 99 6.78 -13.61 -14.42
CA LEU A 99 7.55 -14.87 -14.40
C LEU A 99 8.58 -14.94 -13.26
N LEU A 100 8.83 -13.81 -12.57
CA LEU A 100 9.72 -13.78 -11.42
C LEU A 100 9.03 -14.43 -10.22
N THR A 101 9.79 -15.09 -9.36
CA THR A 101 9.32 -15.54 -8.05
C THR A 101 9.22 -14.33 -7.10
N GLU A 102 8.55 -14.50 -5.96
CA GLU A 102 8.46 -13.43 -4.95
C GLU A 102 9.83 -12.96 -4.47
N VAL A 103 10.79 -13.88 -4.29
CA VAL A 103 12.16 -13.53 -3.87
C VAL A 103 12.88 -12.69 -4.91
N GLU A 104 12.75 -13.04 -6.19
CA GLU A 104 13.35 -12.27 -7.29
C GLU A 104 12.66 -10.90 -7.48
N LEU A 105 11.34 -10.84 -7.28
CA LEU A 105 10.60 -9.57 -7.28
C LEU A 105 11.07 -8.65 -6.16
N LEU A 106 11.37 -9.20 -4.98
CA LEU A 106 11.91 -8.45 -3.85
C LEU A 106 13.33 -7.96 -4.10
N ASP A 107 14.21 -8.81 -4.60
CA ASP A 107 15.58 -8.43 -4.95
C ASP A 107 15.57 -7.31 -6.00
N PHE A 108 14.73 -7.44 -7.03
CA PHE A 108 14.61 -6.41 -8.05
C PHE A 108 14.03 -5.10 -7.51
N LEU A 109 13.01 -5.18 -6.66
CA LEU A 109 12.45 -4.00 -6.00
C LEU A 109 13.52 -3.29 -5.15
N GLN A 110 14.31 -4.05 -4.39
CA GLN A 110 15.36 -3.50 -3.55
C GLN A 110 16.47 -2.86 -4.37
N TYR A 111 16.86 -3.47 -5.50
CA TYR A 111 17.76 -2.86 -6.47
C TYR A 111 17.22 -1.51 -6.97
N LEU A 112 15.97 -1.45 -7.42
CA LEU A 112 15.36 -0.21 -7.92
C LEU A 112 15.28 0.88 -6.85
N VAL A 113 14.94 0.51 -5.62
CA VAL A 113 14.91 1.45 -4.47
C VAL A 113 16.31 1.98 -4.14
N SER A 114 17.36 1.16 -4.30
CA SER A 114 18.75 1.56 -4.06
C SER A 114 19.32 2.52 -5.11
N GLN A 115 18.66 2.64 -6.28
CA GLN A 115 19.14 3.54 -7.34
C GLN A 115 18.95 5.01 -6.95
N PRO A 116 19.93 5.87 -7.30
CA PRO A 116 19.87 7.29 -6.99
C PRO A 116 18.67 7.93 -7.68
N THR A 117 17.89 8.70 -6.91
CA THR A 117 16.76 9.46 -7.45
C THR A 117 17.26 10.52 -8.43
N PRO A 118 16.51 10.83 -9.51
CA PRO A 118 16.85 11.93 -10.40
C PRO A 118 17.06 13.25 -9.62
N PRO A 119 18.04 14.09 -10.02
CA PRO A 119 18.28 15.40 -9.41
C PRO A 119 16.99 16.23 -9.28
N LEU A 120 16.91 17.08 -8.24
CA LEU A 120 15.71 17.88 -7.94
C LEU A 120 15.24 18.71 -9.15
N GLU A 121 16.17 19.21 -9.97
CA GLU A 121 15.88 19.96 -11.19
C GLU A 121 15.05 19.14 -12.20
N ILE A 122 15.33 17.84 -12.32
CA ILE A 122 14.58 16.92 -13.18
C ILE A 122 13.18 16.68 -12.60
N LEU A 123 13.07 16.48 -11.29
CA LEU A 123 11.76 16.30 -10.64
C LEU A 123 10.88 17.55 -10.79
N ILE A 124 11.46 18.74 -10.63
CA ILE A 124 10.78 20.02 -10.84
C ILE A 124 10.32 20.15 -12.30
N ALA A 125 11.18 19.80 -13.26
CA ALA A 125 10.82 19.81 -14.68
C ALA A 125 9.67 18.84 -14.98
N LYS A 126 9.69 17.63 -14.43
CA LYS A 126 8.60 16.65 -14.56
C LYS A 126 7.28 17.17 -13.99
N ILE A 127 7.30 17.83 -12.83
CA ILE A 127 6.10 18.46 -12.24
C ILE A 127 5.54 19.53 -13.18
N ASN A 128 6.42 20.36 -13.76
CA ASN A 128 6.00 21.42 -14.67
C ASN A 128 5.30 20.84 -15.91
N VAL A 129 5.92 19.84 -16.55
CA VAL A 129 5.36 19.15 -17.71
C VAL A 129 4.01 18.50 -17.39
N GLU A 130 3.92 17.77 -16.28
CA GLU A 130 2.71 17.02 -15.95
C GLU A 130 1.55 17.94 -15.55
N THR A 131 1.82 19.01 -14.80
CA THR A 131 0.78 20.02 -14.49
C THR A 131 0.29 20.75 -15.74
N GLU A 132 1.17 21.08 -16.69
CA GLU A 132 0.79 21.66 -17.98
C GLU A 132 -0.07 20.69 -18.80
N ARG A 133 0.30 19.40 -18.84
CA ARG A 133 -0.49 18.34 -19.46
C ARG A 133 -1.89 18.24 -18.87
N LEU A 134 -2.02 18.42 -17.56
CA LEU A 134 -3.29 18.43 -16.83
C LEU A 134 -4.06 19.75 -16.93
N GLY A 135 -3.55 20.72 -17.70
CA GLY A 135 -4.21 22.02 -17.91
C GLY A 135 -4.10 22.99 -16.74
N TRP A 136 -3.20 22.75 -15.79
CA TRP A 136 -2.97 23.67 -14.68
C TRP A 136 -2.19 24.91 -15.12
N THR A 137 -2.56 26.07 -14.60
CA THR A 137 -1.75 27.29 -14.74
C THR A 137 -0.61 27.34 -13.72
N THR A 138 0.41 28.14 -14.01
CA THR A 138 1.53 28.39 -13.08
C THR A 138 1.05 28.90 -11.73
N GLU A 139 0.02 29.74 -11.70
CA GLU A 139 -0.58 30.25 -10.46
C GLU A 139 -1.27 29.14 -9.66
N GLN A 140 -2.00 28.25 -10.32
CA GLN A 140 -2.65 27.11 -9.65
C GLN A 140 -1.61 26.17 -9.04
N ARG A 141 -0.52 25.89 -9.77
CA ARG A 141 0.62 25.11 -9.28
C ARG A 141 1.26 25.77 -8.06
N GLN A 142 1.62 27.05 -8.14
CA GLN A 142 2.22 27.78 -7.03
C GLN A 142 1.30 27.87 -5.81
N LYS A 143 0.00 28.09 -6.03
CA LYS A 143 -1.00 28.11 -4.96
C LYS A 143 -1.08 26.76 -4.26
N ARG A 144 -1.00 25.65 -4.99
CA ARG A 144 -0.96 24.30 -4.40
C ARG A 144 0.30 24.08 -3.57
N VAL A 145 1.47 24.46 -4.10
CA VAL A 145 2.74 24.35 -3.37
C VAL A 145 2.69 25.14 -2.06
N LYS A 146 2.20 26.39 -2.13
CA LYS A 146 2.05 27.26 -0.97
C LYS A 146 1.07 26.70 0.05
N ASN A 147 -0.09 26.21 -0.39
CA ASN A 147 -1.13 25.77 0.54
C ASN A 147 -0.81 24.43 1.22
N TYR A 148 -0.09 23.54 0.53
CA TYR A 148 0.16 22.19 1.03
C TYR A 148 1.52 22.05 1.75
N TYR A 149 2.55 22.73 1.26
CA TYR A 149 3.92 22.61 1.81
C TYR A 149 4.39 23.89 2.51
N GLU A 150 3.58 24.95 2.53
CA GLU A 150 3.93 26.27 3.08
C GLU A 150 5.16 26.91 2.40
N LYS A 151 5.45 26.54 1.14
CA LYS A 151 6.59 27.06 0.36
C LYS A 151 6.14 27.88 -0.84
N ARG A 152 6.94 28.88 -1.20
CA ARG A 152 6.62 29.82 -2.29
C ARG A 152 6.90 29.28 -3.70
N SER A 153 7.66 28.19 -3.84
CA SER A 153 8.09 27.66 -5.14
C SER A 153 8.50 26.19 -5.03
N LEU A 154 8.42 25.46 -6.15
CA LEU A 154 8.90 24.08 -6.28
C LEU A 154 10.39 23.94 -5.97
N SER A 155 11.19 24.94 -6.32
CA SER A 155 12.65 24.98 -6.05
C SER A 155 13.01 24.93 -4.55
N LEU A 156 12.05 25.21 -3.67
CA LEU A 156 12.25 25.14 -2.22
C LEU A 156 11.76 23.82 -1.61
N LEU A 157 11.12 22.97 -2.42
CA LEU A 157 10.71 21.65 -1.99
C LEU A 157 11.93 20.73 -1.93
N THR A 158 11.94 19.89 -0.92
CA THR A 158 12.88 18.78 -0.77
C THR A 158 12.56 17.68 -1.77
N GLU A 159 13.48 16.75 -1.95
CA GLU A 159 13.29 15.56 -2.78
C GLU A 159 11.99 14.83 -2.45
N PHE A 160 11.75 14.57 -1.16
CA PHE A 160 10.56 13.88 -0.69
C PHE A 160 9.27 14.63 -1.05
N GLU A 161 9.25 15.95 -0.89
CA GLU A 161 8.07 16.78 -1.21
C GLU A 161 7.83 16.87 -2.72
N LEU A 162 8.89 16.87 -3.54
CA LEU A 162 8.78 16.85 -5.00
C LEU A 162 8.23 15.51 -5.50
N LEU A 163 8.70 14.39 -4.95
CA LEU A 163 8.16 13.07 -5.25
C LEU A 163 6.70 12.95 -4.81
N HIS A 164 6.36 13.44 -3.62
CA HIS A 164 4.99 13.48 -3.14
C HIS A 164 4.09 14.34 -4.05
N PHE A 165 4.59 15.48 -4.57
CA PHE A 165 3.87 16.30 -5.54
C PHE A 165 3.67 15.57 -6.87
N LEU A 166 4.70 14.91 -7.42
CA LEU A 166 4.59 14.12 -8.65
C LEU A 166 3.56 12.99 -8.51
N GLN A 167 3.58 12.32 -7.36
CA GLN A 167 2.62 11.25 -7.08
C GLN A 167 1.18 11.76 -7.03
N TYR A 168 0.96 12.97 -6.50
CA TYR A 168 -0.34 13.64 -6.54
C TYR A 168 -0.82 13.96 -7.98
N LEU A 169 0.09 14.18 -8.93
CA LEU A 169 -0.25 14.50 -10.32
C LEU A 169 -0.52 13.27 -11.19
N ALA A 170 -0.03 12.10 -10.81
CA ALA A 170 -0.39 10.85 -11.50
C ALA A 170 -1.92 10.65 -11.44
N PRO A 171 -2.54 10.05 -12.49
CA PRO A 171 -3.99 9.91 -12.54
C PRO A 171 -4.51 9.12 -11.32
N GLN A 172 -5.09 9.88 -10.39
CA GLN A 172 -5.75 9.48 -9.14
C GLN A 172 -5.25 8.19 -8.49
N SER A 173 -4.29 8.32 -7.57
CA SER A 173 -4.35 7.52 -6.34
C SER A 173 -3.61 8.21 -5.20
N ALA A 174 -4.32 8.45 -4.11
CA ALA A 174 -3.78 8.29 -2.77
C ALA A 174 -3.49 6.79 -2.59
N SER A 175 -2.50 6.26 -3.33
CA SER A 175 -2.17 4.85 -3.27
C SER A 175 -1.54 4.58 -1.91
N PRO A 176 -2.10 3.67 -1.09
CA PRO A 176 -1.49 3.31 0.19
C PRO A 176 -0.04 2.86 -0.04
N THR A 177 0.86 3.29 0.82
CA THR A 177 2.28 2.89 0.72
C THR A 177 2.39 1.37 0.82
N LEU A 178 3.44 0.77 0.23
CA LEU A 178 3.66 -0.68 0.33
C LEU A 178 3.66 -1.13 1.81
N HIS A 179 4.30 -0.35 2.68
CA HIS A 179 4.25 -0.53 4.12
C HIS A 179 2.82 -0.62 4.70
N GLU A 180 1.93 0.29 4.32
CA GLU A 180 0.53 0.30 4.78
C GLU A 180 -0.26 -0.88 4.22
N ILE A 181 -0.04 -1.24 2.95
CA ILE A 181 -0.64 -2.40 2.31
C ILE A 181 -0.23 -3.68 3.05
N LEU A 182 1.07 -3.85 3.33
CA LEU A 182 1.61 -5.02 4.01
C LEU A 182 1.08 -5.12 5.45
N ILE A 183 1.00 -4.01 6.19
CA ILE A 183 0.40 -3.99 7.53
C ILE A 183 -1.06 -4.41 7.48
N ALA A 184 -1.84 -3.88 6.52
CA ALA A 184 -3.24 -4.26 6.36
C ALA A 184 -3.37 -5.75 6.01
N LYS A 185 -2.52 -6.26 5.14
CA LYS A 185 -2.53 -7.66 4.71
C LYS A 185 -2.18 -8.62 5.84
N ILE A 186 -1.16 -8.31 6.63
CA ILE A 186 -0.79 -9.09 7.82
C ILE A 186 -1.93 -9.08 8.85
N LYS A 187 -2.69 -7.98 8.99
CA LYS A 187 -3.87 -7.95 9.87
C LYS A 187 -4.91 -8.97 9.43
N VAL A 188 -5.19 -9.03 8.13
CA VAL A 188 -6.15 -9.99 7.56
C VAL A 188 -5.68 -11.43 7.77
N GLU A 189 -4.42 -11.75 7.47
CA GLU A 189 -3.89 -13.11 7.65
C GLU A 189 -3.85 -13.53 9.12
N MET A 190 -3.48 -12.62 10.02
CA MET A 190 -3.56 -12.89 11.46
C MET A 190 -4.98 -13.17 11.93
N GLN A 191 -5.98 -12.41 11.45
CA GLN A 191 -7.38 -12.68 11.77
C GLN A 191 -7.82 -14.03 11.23
N ARG A 192 -7.45 -14.38 9.99
CA ARG A 192 -7.75 -15.68 9.38
C ARG A 192 -7.20 -16.84 10.21
N LEU A 193 -6.00 -16.69 10.75
CA LEU A 193 -5.33 -17.71 11.56
C LEU A 193 -5.70 -17.66 13.05
N GLY A 194 -6.57 -16.74 13.47
CA GLY A 194 -6.91 -16.56 14.89
C GLY A 194 -5.75 -16.09 15.77
N TRP A 195 -4.73 -15.45 15.19
CA TRP A 195 -3.56 -14.98 15.93
C TRP A 195 -3.92 -13.87 16.92
N THR A 196 -3.52 -14.07 18.17
CA THR A 196 -3.61 -13.05 19.22
C THR A 196 -2.51 -12.00 19.07
N ARG A 197 -2.73 -10.82 19.67
CA ARG A 197 -1.70 -9.77 19.74
C ARG A 197 -0.45 -10.21 20.49
N GLU A 198 -0.58 -11.14 21.43
CA GLU A 198 0.57 -11.66 22.19
C GLU A 198 1.42 -12.60 21.32
N GLN A 199 0.78 -13.49 20.53
CA GLN A 199 1.47 -14.34 19.56
C GLN A 199 2.19 -13.50 18.49
N GLU A 200 1.56 -12.44 17.98
CA GLU A 200 2.22 -11.47 17.09
C GLU A 200 3.46 -10.88 17.77
N ARG A 201 3.29 -10.29 18.95
CA ARG A 201 4.36 -9.61 19.66
C ARG A 201 5.55 -10.53 19.97
N GLU A 202 5.30 -11.76 20.40
CA GLU A 202 6.35 -12.74 20.70
C GLU A 202 7.08 -13.17 19.43
N HIS A 203 6.37 -13.44 18.32
CA HIS A 203 7.00 -13.73 17.04
C HIS A 203 7.86 -12.56 16.55
N LEU A 204 7.33 -11.33 16.60
CA LEU A 204 8.06 -10.14 16.15
C LEU A 204 9.30 -9.84 16.99
N LYS A 205 9.18 -10.03 18.31
CA LYS A 205 10.30 -9.84 19.24
C LYS A 205 11.37 -10.92 19.06
N LYS A 206 10.96 -12.17 18.82
CA LYS A 206 11.86 -13.31 18.61
C LYS A 206 12.62 -13.22 17.29
N ASN A 207 11.95 -12.86 16.20
CA ASN A 207 12.52 -12.94 14.85
C ASN A 207 13.11 -11.62 14.34
N TYR A 208 12.58 -10.48 14.80
CA TYR A 208 13.01 -9.15 14.32
C TYR A 208 13.44 -8.20 15.46
N GLY A 209 13.37 -8.63 16.73
CA GLY A 209 13.67 -7.79 17.89
C GLY A 209 12.68 -6.63 18.11
N LYS A 210 11.56 -6.60 17.40
CA LYS A 210 10.60 -5.48 17.36
C LYS A 210 9.28 -5.85 18.01
N ARG A 211 8.62 -4.89 18.64
CA ARG A 211 7.37 -5.11 19.40
C ARG A 211 6.10 -4.85 18.60
N SER A 212 6.21 -4.31 17.40
CA SER A 212 5.07 -3.93 16.56
C SER A 212 5.45 -4.03 15.09
N ARG A 213 4.52 -4.54 14.27
CA ARG A 213 4.65 -4.55 12.81
C ARG A 213 4.77 -3.16 12.19
N THR A 214 4.28 -2.11 12.87
CA THR A 214 4.45 -0.73 12.42
C THR A 214 5.92 -0.26 12.46
N LEU A 215 6.79 -0.97 13.19
CA LEU A 215 8.22 -0.69 13.33
C LEU A 215 9.07 -1.59 12.43
N LEU A 216 8.46 -2.55 11.75
CA LEU A 216 9.14 -3.39 10.76
C LEU A 216 9.43 -2.56 9.51
N THR A 217 10.46 -2.94 8.79
CA THR A 217 10.72 -2.50 7.43
C THR A 217 9.81 -3.27 6.47
N GLU A 218 9.71 -2.81 5.24
CA GLU A 218 8.93 -3.52 4.20
C GLU A 218 9.41 -4.98 4.07
N VAL A 219 10.72 -5.21 4.06
CA VAL A 219 11.33 -6.55 3.97
C VAL A 219 10.93 -7.45 5.15
N GLU A 220 10.96 -6.94 6.38
CA GLU A 220 10.55 -7.72 7.56
C GLU A 220 9.02 -7.94 7.61
N LEU A 221 8.22 -6.99 7.11
CA LEU A 221 6.78 -7.18 6.95
C LEU A 221 6.45 -8.27 5.94
N LEU A 222 7.22 -8.33 4.85
CA LEU A 222 7.10 -9.34 3.80
C LEU A 222 7.45 -10.73 4.33
N ASP A 223 8.57 -10.87 5.05
CA ASP A 223 8.97 -12.12 5.70
C ASP A 223 7.90 -12.61 6.68
N PHE A 224 7.36 -11.70 7.50
CA PHE A 224 6.28 -12.04 8.42
C PHE A 224 4.99 -12.44 7.70
N LEU A 225 4.63 -11.75 6.62
CA LEU A 225 3.46 -12.11 5.81
C LEU A 225 3.63 -13.49 5.17
N GLN A 226 4.80 -13.77 4.59
CA GLN A 226 5.12 -15.10 4.06
C GLN A 226 5.08 -16.17 5.14
N TYR A 227 5.45 -15.89 6.38
CA TYR A 227 5.31 -16.86 7.47
C TYR A 227 3.83 -17.21 7.76
N LEU A 228 2.92 -16.24 7.66
CA LEU A 228 1.48 -16.46 7.92
C LEU A 228 0.76 -17.17 6.77
N THR A 229 1.23 -17.01 5.53
CA THR A 229 0.51 -17.48 4.33
C THR A 229 0.40 -19.03 4.22
N PRO A 230 1.43 -19.83 4.53
CA PRO A 230 1.42 -21.29 4.42
C PRO A 230 0.77 -22.04 5.59
N GLN A 231 0.42 -21.36 6.69
CA GLN A 231 -0.11 -22.06 7.86
C GLN A 231 -1.55 -22.52 7.58
N ALA A 232 -1.69 -23.83 7.36
CA ALA A 232 -2.97 -24.49 7.17
C ALA A 232 -3.91 -24.16 8.34
N THR A 233 -5.14 -23.85 7.99
CA THR A 233 -6.26 -23.70 8.92
C THR A 233 -6.28 -24.91 9.87
N PRO A 234 -6.29 -24.73 11.21
CA PRO A 234 -6.69 -25.83 12.07
C PRO A 234 -8.13 -26.18 11.68
N THR A 235 -8.32 -27.37 11.13
CA THR A 235 -9.63 -27.92 10.79
C THR A 235 -10.48 -27.95 12.06
N LEU A 236 -11.75 -27.54 11.90
CA LEU A 236 -12.78 -27.43 12.92
C LEU A 236 -13.11 -28.73 13.70
N ASP A 237 -12.33 -29.79 13.49
CA ASP A 237 -12.44 -31.07 14.20
C ASP A 237 -11.71 -31.08 15.56
N GLU A 238 -10.83 -30.12 15.85
CA GLU A 238 -10.11 -30.07 17.15
C GLU A 238 -10.84 -29.25 18.25
N ILE A 239 -11.98 -28.62 17.95
CA ILE A 239 -12.74 -27.82 18.94
C ILE A 239 -13.90 -28.62 19.58
N SER A 240 -14.18 -29.84 19.10
CA SER A 240 -15.20 -30.73 19.68
C SER A 240 -14.58 -31.89 20.45
N ASP A 241 -13.89 -31.62 21.57
CA ASP A 241 -14.07 -32.46 22.77
C ASP A 241 -13.58 -31.79 24.07
N PRO A 242 -14.48 -31.18 24.87
CA PRO A 242 -14.18 -30.84 26.25
C PRO A 242 -14.78 -31.81 27.29
N LEU A 243 -15.33 -32.98 26.92
CA LEU A 243 -16.09 -33.82 27.87
C LEU A 243 -15.89 -35.35 27.82
N ALA A 244 -15.07 -35.91 26.93
CA ALA A 244 -14.65 -37.31 27.04
C ALA A 244 -13.53 -37.51 28.08
N GLY A 245 -13.81 -37.32 29.36
CA GLY A 245 -12.79 -37.50 30.40
C GLY A 245 -13.21 -37.20 31.83
N PHE A 246 -14.35 -37.70 32.28
CA PHE A 246 -14.61 -37.92 33.69
C PHE A 246 -15.03 -39.39 33.87
N GLU A 247 -14.08 -40.21 34.34
CA GLU A 247 -14.40 -41.44 35.09
C GLU A 247 -15.03 -41.08 36.45
#